data_AF-A0A2T5JTG2-F1
#
_entry.id   AF-A0A2T5JTG2-F1
#
_cell.length_a   1.000
_cell.length_b   1.000
_cell.length_c   1.000
_cell.angle_alpha   90.00
_cell.angle_beta   90.00
_cell.angle_gamma   90.00
#
_symmetry.space_group_name_H-M   'P 1'
#
loop_
_entity.id
_entity.type
_entity.pdbx_description
1 polymer ?
#
loop_
_entity_poly.entity_id
_entity_poly.type
_entity_poly.pdbx_seq_one_letter_code
_entity_poly.pdbx_strand_id
1 'polypeptide(L)' 'MTDRAPAPETLAAQALGRIDGATGALIPPIHPSTTDERDADTGYSRAIAGIARAAGRGWRWIPPWARRS' A
#
# COMPACT_ATOMS: atom_id res chain seq x y z
N MET A 1 9.70 -25.98 12.36
CA MET A 1 8.58 -25.06 12.03
C MET A 1 7.89 -25.65 10.82
N THR A 2 6.64 -26.09 10.95
CA THR A 2 5.95 -26.90 9.92
C THR A 2 5.74 -26.10 8.64
N ASP A 3 5.98 -26.74 7.49
CA ASP A 3 5.81 -26.17 6.14
C ASP A 3 4.32 -26.13 5.71
N ARG A 4 3.48 -25.53 6.56
CA ARG A 4 2.05 -25.39 6.31
C ARG A 4 1.70 -23.93 6.19
N ALA A 5 0.93 -23.60 5.15
CA ALA A 5 0.35 -22.27 5.00
C ALA A 5 -0.50 -21.91 6.23
N PRO A 6 -0.33 -20.69 6.80
CA PRO A 6 -1.13 -20.25 7.94
C PRO A 6 -2.62 -20.17 7.58
N ALA A 7 -3.47 -20.38 8.57
CA ALA A 7 -4.91 -20.19 8.41
C ALA A 7 -5.23 -18.69 8.16
N PRO A 8 -6.33 -18.35 7.46
CA PRO A 8 -6.72 -16.97 7.20
C PRO A 8 -6.82 -16.10 8.46
N GLU A 9 -7.34 -16.65 9.55
CA GLU A 9 -7.49 -15.99 10.84
C GLU A 9 -6.12 -15.67 11.46
N THR A 10 -5.14 -16.55 11.27
CA THR A 10 -3.75 -16.34 11.71
C THR A 10 -3.10 -15.21 10.92
N LEU A 11 -3.31 -15.18 9.59
CA LEU A 11 -2.81 -14.09 8.75
C LEU A 11 -3.40 -12.73 9.13
N ALA A 12 -4.71 -12.69 9.40
CA ALA A 12 -5.39 -11.48 9.85
C ALA A 12 -4.87 -10.99 11.21
N ALA A 13 -4.73 -11.90 12.18
CA ALA A 13 -4.26 -11.56 13.53
C ALA A 13 -2.82 -11.02 13.54
N GLN A 14 -1.96 -11.48 12.63
CA GLN A 14 -0.57 -11.04 12.56
C GLN A 14 -0.38 -9.69 11.85
N ALA A 15 -1.42 -9.12 11.22
CA ALA A 15 -1.31 -7.90 10.42
C ALA A 15 -0.13 -7.97 9.41
N LEU A 16 0.02 -9.13 8.74
CA LEU A 16 1.14 -9.45 7.83
C LEU A 16 2.53 -9.59 8.50
N GLY A 17 2.60 -9.63 9.82
CA GLY A 17 3.80 -9.99 10.58
C GLY A 17 4.92 -8.95 10.51
N ARG A 18 4.60 -7.67 10.30
CA ARG A 18 5.58 -6.60 10.16
C ARG A 18 5.73 -5.77 11.43
N ILE A 19 6.97 -5.52 11.80
CA ILE A 19 7.35 -4.56 12.84
C ILE A 19 7.43 -3.17 12.20
N ASP A 20 6.96 -2.15 12.90
CA ASP A 20 7.17 -0.77 12.46
C ASP A 20 8.66 -0.44 12.42
N GLY A 21 9.16 -0.06 11.25
CA GLY A 21 10.58 0.19 11.04
C GLY A 21 11.10 1.46 11.71
N ALA A 22 10.21 2.43 12.00
CA ALA A 22 10.60 3.69 12.62
C ALA A 22 10.75 3.58 14.15
N THR A 23 9.89 2.81 14.80
CA THR A 23 9.81 2.74 16.27
C THR A 23 10.07 1.35 16.86
N GLY A 24 10.11 0.30 16.04
CA GLY A 24 10.17 -1.07 16.52
C GLY A 24 8.84 -1.57 17.12
N ALA A 25 7.75 -0.81 16.98
CA ALA A 25 6.47 -1.17 17.55
C ALA A 25 5.89 -2.44 16.89
N LEU A 26 5.39 -3.33 17.73
CA LEU A 26 4.60 -4.50 17.32
C LEU A 26 3.18 -4.10 16.95
N ILE A 27 2.58 -3.20 17.72
CA ILE A 27 1.25 -2.64 17.45
C ILE A 27 1.44 -1.38 16.61
N PRO A 28 0.82 -1.29 15.42
CA PRO A 28 0.94 -0.11 14.58
C PRO A 28 0.53 1.18 15.31
N PRO A 29 1.28 2.29 15.14
CA PRO A 29 0.87 3.57 15.68
C PRO A 29 -0.44 4.06 15.09
N ILE A 30 -1.22 4.81 15.88
CA ILE A 30 -2.34 5.59 15.36
C ILE A 30 -1.76 6.93 14.86
N HIS A 31 -2.00 7.26 13.60
CA HIS A 31 -1.62 8.54 13.00
C HIS A 31 -2.86 9.43 12.88
N PRO A 32 -3.20 10.26 13.90
CA PRO A 32 -4.40 11.10 13.87
C PRO A 32 -4.25 12.36 13.00
N SER A 33 -3.06 12.60 12.44
CA SER A 33 -2.81 13.74 11.58
C SER A 33 -3.60 13.62 10.27
N THR A 34 -4.07 14.76 9.78
CA THR A 34 -4.69 14.87 8.45
C THR A 34 -3.70 15.32 7.38
N THR A 35 -2.45 15.58 7.77
CA THR A 35 -1.38 16.09 6.90
C THR A 35 -0.05 15.40 7.22
N ASP A 36 0.79 15.27 6.19
CA ASP A 36 2.15 14.71 6.26
C ASP A 36 3.14 15.63 5.55
N GLU A 37 4.43 15.45 5.84
CA GLU A 37 5.53 16.19 5.20
C GLU A 37 5.57 15.90 3.69
N ARG A 38 5.75 16.96 2.90
CA ARG A 38 5.90 16.90 1.44
C ARG A 38 7.37 16.90 1.06
N ASP A 39 7.65 16.46 -0.17
CA ASP A 39 8.98 16.67 -0.74
C ASP A 39 9.29 18.17 -0.85
N ALA A 40 10.57 18.53 -0.95
CA ALA A 40 11.01 19.93 -1.03
C ALA A 40 10.29 20.72 -2.15
N ASP A 41 9.96 20.05 -3.25
CA ASP A 41 9.22 20.60 -4.40
C ASP A 41 7.69 20.49 -4.24
N THR A 42 7.19 20.27 -3.02
CA THR A 42 5.76 20.05 -2.71
C THR A 42 5.18 18.78 -3.35
N GLY A 43 6.04 17.87 -3.84
CA GLY A 43 5.66 16.59 -4.44
C GLY A 43 5.21 15.53 -3.43
N TYR A 44 4.58 14.46 -3.94
CA TYR A 44 4.05 13.31 -3.18
C TYR A 44 4.72 11.98 -3.58
N SER A 45 6.05 11.93 -3.71
CA SER A 45 6.76 10.71 -4.13
C SER A 45 6.45 9.51 -3.21
N ARG A 46 6.34 9.78 -1.91
CA ARG A 46 6.03 8.82 -0.84
C ARG A 46 4.59 8.26 -0.87
N ALA A 47 3.63 8.93 -1.52
CA ALA A 47 2.26 8.42 -1.70
C ALA A 47 2.08 7.57 -2.99
N ILE A 48 2.85 7.86 -4.04
CA ILE A 48 2.69 7.26 -5.38
C ILE A 48 3.37 5.88 -5.51
N ALA A 49 4.32 5.54 -4.63
CA ALA A 49 5.07 4.28 -4.71
C ALA A 49 4.20 3.01 -4.59
N GLY A 50 3.06 3.08 -3.88
CA GLY A 50 2.14 1.93 -3.72
C GLY A 50 1.29 1.62 -4.96
N ILE A 51 0.81 2.65 -5.66
CA ILE A 51 -0.09 2.50 -6.81
C ILE A 51 0.69 2.03 -8.05
N ALA A 52 1.95 2.45 -8.20
CA ALA A 52 2.78 2.06 -9.34
C ALA A 52 3.01 0.53 -9.42
N ARG A 53 2.98 -0.19 -8.29
CA ARG A 53 3.12 -1.66 -8.26
C ARG A 53 1.85 -2.40 -8.70
N ALA A 54 0.68 -1.75 -8.64
CA ALA A 54 -0.57 -2.30 -9.15
C ALA A 54 -0.76 -2.04 -10.66
N ALA A 55 0.00 -1.11 -11.25
CA ALA A 55 -0.04 -0.78 -12.68
C ALA A 55 0.78 -1.73 -13.57
N GLY A 56 1.05 -2.95 -13.10
CA GLY A 56 1.75 -3.99 -13.85
C GLY A 56 0.89 -4.56 -14.98
N ARG A 57 1.13 -4.06 -16.20
CA ARG A 57 0.83 -4.67 -17.52
C ARG A 57 -0.63 -5.05 -17.79
N GLY A 58 -1.37 -4.18 -18.48
CA GLY A 58 -2.52 -4.62 -19.28
C GLY A 58 -3.73 -3.70 -19.33
N TRP A 59 -3.80 -2.67 -18.48
CA TRP A 59 -4.98 -1.80 -18.44
C TRP A 59 -4.76 -0.58 -19.33
N ARG A 60 -5.09 -0.72 -20.63
CA ARG A 60 -5.25 0.45 -21.51
C ARG A 60 -6.60 1.08 -21.23
N TRP A 61 -6.59 2.23 -20.57
CA TRP A 61 -7.79 3.06 -20.42
C TRP A 61 -8.21 3.61 -21.79
N ILE A 62 -9.42 3.27 -22.24
CA ILE A 62 -10.01 3.81 -23.47
C ILE A 62 -11.14 4.76 -23.06
N PRO A 63 -11.03 6.08 -23.33
CA PRO A 63 -12.05 7.04 -22.97
C PRO A 63 -13.40 6.70 -23.64
N PRO A 64 -14.53 7.01 -22.98
CA PRO A 64 -15.87 6.67 -23.46
C PRO A 64 -16.24 7.32 -24.81
N TRP A 65 -15.58 8.42 -25.19
CA TRP A 65 -15.78 9.07 -26.49
C TRP A 65 -15.05 8.37 -27.65
N ALA A 66 -14.11 7.48 -27.38
CA ALA A 66 -13.32 6.78 -28.40
C ALA A 66 -14.00 5.50 -28.95
N ARG A 67 -15.25 5.21 -28.57
CA ARG A 67 -16.04 4.04 -29.03
C ARG A 67 -17.19 4.42 -29.97
N ARG A 68 -16.96 5.36 -30.88
CA ARG A 68 -17.91 5.65 -31.97
C ARG A 68 -17.17 5.79 -33.28
N SER A 69 -17.26 4.73 -34.08
CA SER A 69 -17.00 4.66 -35.52
C SER A 69 -17.75 3.46 -36.06
#